data_AF-A0A151R857-F1
#
_entry.id   AF-A0A151R857-F1
#
_cell.length_a   1.000
_cell.length_b   1.000
_cell.length_c   1.000
_cell.angle_alpha   90.00
_cell.angle_beta   90.00
_cell.angle_gamma   90.00
#
_symmetry.space_group_name_H-M   'P 1'
#
loop_
_entity.id
_entity.type
_entity.pdbx_description
1 polymer ?
#
loop_
_entity_poly.entity_id
_entity_poly.type
_entity_poly.pdbx_seq_one_letter_code
_entity_poly.pdbx_strand_id
1 'polypeptide(L)'
;DCFKSVFLEKYFPDSVRYAKEAVFMRLQQGSLSVSEYAMRFKNLARFYSQAISEAWRCRKFVEGLRHELKRVIVPMSIEEFPVLVEKAKTVERLESGGSSDKAGRVQEGSSRSRKGNQQRGPYDRPVQS
;
A
#
# COMPACT_ATOMS: atom_id res chain seq x y z
N ASP A 1 26.77 -16.15 3.53
CA ASP A 1 26.55 -15.58 2.18
C ASP A 1 27.15 -16.35 0.99
N CYS A 2 28.04 -17.35 1.18
CA CYS A 2 28.73 -18.04 0.08
C CYS A 2 27.84 -18.89 -0.86
N PHE A 3 26.82 -19.60 -0.35
CA PHE A 3 25.99 -20.47 -1.21
C PHE A 3 25.16 -19.69 -2.23
N LYS A 4 24.58 -18.55 -1.84
CA LYS A 4 23.76 -17.73 -2.74
C LYS A 4 24.59 -17.08 -3.85
N SER A 5 25.80 -16.59 -3.54
CA SER A 5 26.67 -15.98 -4.54
C SER A 5 27.14 -17.01 -5.56
N VAL A 6 27.63 -18.17 -5.09
CA VAL A 6 28.11 -19.26 -5.97
C VAL A 6 26.97 -19.85 -6.80
N PHE A 7 25.77 -19.99 -6.24
CA PHE A 7 24.59 -20.44 -6.98
C PHE A 7 24.18 -19.42 -8.05
N LEU A 8 24.10 -18.13 -7.70
CA LEU A 8 23.73 -17.10 -8.67
C LEU A 8 24.78 -17.00 -9.79
N GLU A 9 26.06 -17.11 -9.47
CA GLU A 9 27.15 -17.08 -10.45
C GLU A 9 27.12 -18.29 -11.40
N LYS A 10 26.81 -19.49 -10.88
CA LYS A 10 26.73 -20.72 -11.69
C LYS A 10 25.51 -20.79 -12.60
N TYR A 11 24.37 -20.21 -12.19
CA TYR A 11 23.10 -20.35 -12.91
C TYR A 11 22.59 -19.06 -13.58
N PHE A 12 23.17 -17.90 -13.25
CA PHE A 12 22.86 -16.61 -13.88
C PHE A 12 24.15 -15.98 -14.43
N PRO A 13 24.43 -16.15 -15.73
CA PRO A 13 25.57 -15.52 -16.38
C PRO A 13 25.57 -14.00 -16.16
N ASP A 14 26.75 -13.39 -16.19
CA ASP A 14 26.91 -11.96 -15.90
C ASP A 14 26.02 -11.07 -16.78
N SER A 15 25.78 -11.45 -18.05
CA SER A 15 24.84 -10.72 -18.93
C SER A 15 23.41 -10.64 -18.36
N VAL A 16 22.92 -11.71 -17.73
CA VAL A 16 21.60 -11.76 -17.10
C VAL A 16 21.60 -10.94 -15.81
N ARG A 17 22.69 -11.00 -15.04
CA ARG A 17 22.86 -10.20 -13.82
C ARG A 17 22.87 -8.70 -14.14
N TYR A 18 23.70 -8.27 -15.08
CA TYR A 18 23.74 -6.88 -15.55
C TYR A 18 22.40 -6.39 -16.09
N ALA A 19 21.67 -7.23 -16.84
CA ALA A 19 20.32 -6.88 -17.29
C ALA A 19 19.36 -6.65 -16.11
N LYS A 20 19.40 -7.50 -15.07
CA LYS A 20 18.58 -7.34 -13.85
C LYS A 20 18.99 -6.12 -13.04
N GLU A 21 20.28 -5.83 -12.90
CA GLU A 21 20.79 -4.62 -12.25
C GLU A 21 20.36 -3.36 -12.99
N ALA A 22 20.44 -3.36 -14.32
CA ALA A 22 19.96 -2.25 -15.15
C ALA A 22 18.45 -2.01 -14.98
N VAL A 23 17.66 -3.08 -14.89
CA VAL A 23 16.22 -3.00 -14.58
C VAL A 23 15.99 -2.44 -13.17
N PHE A 24 16.78 -2.87 -12.17
CA PHE A 24 16.70 -2.36 -10.81
C PHE A 24 17.03 -0.87 -10.74
N MET A 25 18.09 -0.44 -11.43
CA MET A 25 18.50 0.97 -11.46
C MET A 25 17.45 1.88 -12.09
N ARG A 26 16.69 1.37 -13.06
CA ARG A 26 15.60 2.10 -13.71
C ARG A 26 14.24 1.86 -13.07
N LEU A 27 14.16 1.11 -11.97
CA LEU A 27 12.89 0.81 -11.33
C LEU A 27 12.25 2.11 -10.80
N GLN A 28 10.99 2.32 -11.19
CA GLN A 28 10.15 3.42 -10.75
C GLN A 28 8.81 2.84 -10.31
N GLN A 29 8.14 3.51 -9.37
CA GLN A 29 6.81 3.15 -8.89
C GLN A 29 5.80 3.21 -10.03
N GLY A 30 5.79 4.30 -10.80
CA GLY A 30 4.82 4.49 -11.89
C GLY A 30 3.39 4.35 -11.38
N SER A 31 2.59 3.50 -12.05
CA SER A 31 1.21 3.20 -11.68
C SER A 31 1.07 2.14 -10.57
N LEU A 32 2.17 1.56 -10.08
CA LEU A 32 2.13 0.56 -9.02
C LEU A 32 1.74 1.19 -7.69
N SER A 33 1.05 0.43 -6.85
CA SER A 33 0.97 0.76 -5.43
C SER A 33 2.36 0.73 -4.78
N VAL A 34 2.54 1.44 -3.67
CA VAL A 34 3.80 1.40 -2.91
C VAL A 34 4.14 -0.03 -2.47
N SER A 35 3.12 -0.84 -2.17
CA SER A 35 3.29 -2.25 -1.79
C SER A 35 3.89 -3.09 -2.92
N GLU A 36 3.33 -3.00 -4.12
CA GLU A 36 3.83 -3.72 -5.29
C GLU A 36 5.22 -3.23 -5.70
N TYR A 37 5.44 -1.92 -5.66
CA TYR A 37 6.75 -1.33 -5.92
C TYR A 37 7.80 -1.83 -4.93
N ALA A 38 7.51 -1.86 -3.62
CA ALA A 38 8.42 -2.39 -2.60
C ALA A 38 8.72 -3.88 -2.80
N MET A 39 7.72 -4.68 -3.21
CA MET A 39 7.93 -6.08 -3.53
C MET A 39 8.87 -6.26 -4.74
N ARG A 40 8.65 -5.50 -5.83
CA ARG A 40 9.53 -5.52 -7.01
C ARG A 40 10.94 -5.06 -6.66
N PHE A 41 11.07 -4.01 -5.87
CA PHE A 41 12.34 -3.49 -5.38
C PHE A 41 13.12 -4.57 -4.62
N LYS A 42 12.50 -5.22 -3.64
CA LYS A 42 13.12 -6.31 -2.86
C LYS A 42 13.53 -7.49 -3.73
N ASN A 43 12.71 -7.85 -4.72
CA ASN A 43 13.00 -8.96 -5.62
C ASN A 43 14.20 -8.66 -6.53
N LEU A 44 14.29 -7.45 -7.06
CA LEU A 44 15.39 -7.03 -7.93
C LEU A 44 16.69 -6.78 -7.14
N ALA A 45 16.60 -6.26 -5.93
CA ALA A 45 17.75 -6.05 -5.04
C ALA A 45 18.49 -7.36 -4.70
N ARG A 46 17.84 -8.54 -4.81
CA ARG A 46 18.48 -9.86 -4.62
C ARG A 46 19.52 -10.20 -5.68
N PHE A 47 19.39 -9.62 -6.87
CA PHE A 47 20.30 -9.83 -8.00
C PHE A 47 21.42 -8.80 -8.05
N TYR A 48 21.35 -7.77 -7.21
CA TYR A 48 22.37 -6.74 -7.12
C TYR A 48 23.58 -7.31 -6.40
N SER A 49 24.71 -7.40 -7.11
CA SER A 49 25.89 -8.10 -6.59
C SER A 49 26.67 -7.30 -5.56
N GLN A 50 26.44 -5.98 -5.47
CA GLN A 50 27.13 -5.12 -4.52
C GLN A 50 26.40 -5.09 -3.18
N ALA A 51 27.17 -4.91 -2.11
CA ALA A 51 26.62 -4.67 -0.78
C ALA A 51 25.75 -3.40 -0.78
N ILE A 52 24.44 -3.55 -0.58
CA ILE A 52 23.52 -2.43 -0.47
C ILE A 52 23.48 -1.97 0.99
N SER A 53 24.06 -0.80 1.27
CA SER A 53 23.86 -0.14 2.57
C SER A 53 22.40 0.27 2.72
N GLU A 54 21.91 0.31 3.97
CA GLU A 54 20.52 0.66 4.22
C GLU A 54 20.19 2.09 3.78
N ALA A 55 21.07 3.04 4.07
CA ALA A 55 20.94 4.42 3.60
C ALA A 55 20.89 4.53 2.07
N TRP A 56 21.67 3.72 1.34
CA TRP A 56 21.56 3.66 -0.12
C TRP A 56 20.21 3.08 -0.55
N ARG A 57 19.75 2.01 0.12
CA ARG A 57 18.46 1.37 -0.15
C ARG A 57 17.30 2.35 -0.02
N CYS A 58 17.28 3.14 1.05
CA CYS A 58 16.28 4.16 1.31
C CYS A 58 16.31 5.24 0.24
N ARG A 59 17.48 5.81 -0.06
CA ARG A 59 17.64 6.80 -1.14
C ARG A 59 17.13 6.28 -2.47
N LYS A 60 17.56 5.07 -2.85
CA LYS A 60 17.16 4.46 -4.12
C LYS A 60 15.66 4.19 -4.19
N PHE A 61 15.06 3.75 -3.09
CA PHE A 61 13.61 3.55 -3.03
C PHE A 61 12.85 4.86 -3.21
N VAL A 62 13.25 5.91 -2.47
CA VAL A 62 12.66 7.26 -2.57
C VAL A 62 12.78 7.82 -3.98
N GLU A 63 13.95 7.69 -4.62
CA GLU A 63 14.17 8.12 -6.01
C GLU A 63 13.19 7.50 -7.01
N GLY A 64 12.70 6.29 -6.76
CA GLY A 64 11.72 5.63 -7.62
C GLY A 64 10.26 5.92 -7.27
N LEU A 65 9.96 6.57 -6.14
CA LEU A 65 8.57 6.91 -5.79
C LEU A 65 7.96 7.95 -6.75
N ARG A 66 6.63 7.98 -6.82
CA ARG A 66 5.90 9.06 -7.49
C ARG A 66 6.16 10.42 -6.83
N HIS A 67 6.04 11.50 -7.61
CA HIS A 67 6.39 12.85 -7.15
C HIS A 67 5.54 13.31 -5.96
N GLU A 68 4.25 12.97 -5.96
CA GLU A 68 3.29 13.33 -4.92
C GLU A 68 3.72 12.75 -3.57
N LEU A 69 4.12 11.48 -3.55
CA LEU A 69 4.63 10.81 -2.34
C LEU A 69 6.00 11.36 -1.93
N LYS A 70 6.90 11.61 -2.89
CA LYS A 70 8.24 12.15 -2.60
C LYS A 70 8.18 13.46 -1.83
N ARG A 71 7.25 14.35 -2.17
CA ARG A 71 7.10 15.65 -1.50
C ARG A 71 6.85 15.53 0.00
N VAL A 72 6.17 14.46 0.43
CA VAL A 72 5.86 14.19 1.83
C VAL A 72 6.94 13.33 2.48
N ILE A 73 7.51 12.38 1.75
CA ILE A 73 8.46 11.39 2.28
C ILE A 73 9.88 11.94 2.43
N VAL A 74 10.37 12.73 1.46
CA VAL A 74 11.74 13.26 1.47
C VAL A 74 12.04 14.08 2.73
N PRO A 75 11.18 15.01 3.18
CA PRO A 75 11.45 15.81 4.38
C PRO A 75 11.46 15.01 5.69
N MET A 76 10.94 13.77 5.70
CA MET A 76 10.94 12.92 6.90
C MET A 76 12.31 12.29 7.19
N SER A 77 13.26 12.36 6.24
CA SER A 77 14.64 11.87 6.40
C SER A 77 14.74 10.46 7.00
N ILE A 78 13.89 9.54 6.52
CA ILE A 78 13.82 8.17 7.06
C ILE A 78 15.00 7.35 6.53
N GLU A 79 15.80 6.81 7.45
CA GLU A 79 16.99 6.03 7.12
C GLU A 79 16.78 4.51 7.19
N GLU A 80 15.66 4.05 7.77
CA GLU A 80 15.32 2.62 7.88
C GLU A 80 14.33 2.19 6.79
N PHE A 81 14.70 1.17 6.01
CA PHE A 81 13.91 0.78 4.83
C PHE A 81 12.50 0.29 5.17
N PRO A 82 12.28 -0.57 6.19
CA PRO A 82 10.93 -1.01 6.55
C PRO A 82 10.03 0.15 6.97
N VAL A 83 10.57 1.10 7.76
CA VAL A 83 9.84 2.28 8.23
C VAL A 83 9.46 3.16 7.04
N LEU A 84 10.39 3.40 6.12
CA LEU A 84 10.16 4.17 4.90
C LEU A 84 9.00 3.60 4.07
N VAL A 85 8.96 2.28 3.88
CA VAL A 85 7.89 1.62 3.13
C VAL A 85 6.53 1.80 3.80
N GLU A 86 6.44 1.63 5.13
CA GLU A 86 5.18 1.80 5.86
C GLU A 86 4.68 3.25 5.88
N LYS A 87 5.60 4.21 5.96
CA LYS A 87 5.27 5.63 5.84
C LYS A 87 4.78 5.95 4.43
N ALA A 88 5.46 5.50 3.39
CA ALA A 88 5.04 5.70 2.00
C ALA A 88 3.66 5.09 1.71
N LYS A 89 3.37 3.88 2.23
CA LYS A 89 2.02 3.28 2.14
C LYS A 89 0.97 4.13 2.83
N THR A 90 1.30 4.71 3.99
CA THR A 90 0.37 5.57 4.73
C THR A 90 0.07 6.85 3.97
N VAL A 91 1.08 7.49 3.39
CA VAL A 91 0.88 8.66 2.53
C VAL A 91 0.04 8.30 1.30
N GLU A 92 0.30 7.18 0.63
CA GLU A 92 -0.48 6.74 -0.53
C GLU A 92 -1.97 6.56 -0.23
N ARG A 93 -2.31 6.01 0.94
CA ARG A 93 -3.72 5.89 1.37
C ARG A 93 -4.38 7.25 1.60
N LEU A 94 -3.65 8.21 2.16
CA LEU A 94 -4.17 9.55 2.43
C LEU A 94 -4.39 10.35 1.14
N GLU A 95 -3.46 10.24 0.18
CA GLU A 95 -3.60 10.86 -1.14
C GLU A 95 -4.79 10.28 -1.93
N SER A 96 -5.05 8.97 -1.81
CA SER A 96 -6.21 8.33 -2.46
C SER A 96 -7.54 8.56 -1.74
N GLY A 97 -7.52 8.97 -0.47
CA GLY A 97 -8.71 9.14 0.38
C GLY A 97 -9.40 10.51 0.27
N GLY A 98 -8.74 11.50 -0.33
CA GLY A 98 -9.24 12.88 -0.43
C GLY A 98 -10.53 13.08 -1.26
N SER A 99 -11.07 12.03 -1.89
CA SER A 99 -12.32 12.07 -2.65
C SER A 99 -13.50 11.29 -2.03
N SER A 100 -13.32 10.57 -0.92
CA SER A 100 -14.37 9.69 -0.38
C SER A 100 -14.94 10.09 0.99
N ASP A 101 -14.33 11.03 1.72
CA ASP A 101 -14.81 11.44 3.06
C ASP A 101 -15.82 12.62 3.04
N LYS A 102 -16.75 12.62 2.06
CA LYS A 102 -17.93 13.50 2.06
C LYS A 102 -19.23 12.69 2.06
N ALA A 103 -19.46 11.89 3.10
CA ALA A 103 -20.79 11.43 3.47
C ALA A 103 -20.84 11.08 4.96
N GLY A 104 -21.32 11.99 5.80
CA GLY A 104 -21.68 11.63 7.18
C GLY A 104 -21.46 12.70 8.26
N ARG A 105 -22.00 13.91 8.09
CA ARG A 105 -22.33 14.83 9.19
C ARG A 105 -23.65 15.47 8.75
N VAL A 106 -24.81 15.28 9.37
CA VAL A 106 -25.24 15.67 10.73
C VAL A 106 -26.60 14.98 10.98
N GLN A 107 -26.84 14.36 12.15
CA GLN A 107 -28.01 14.68 12.98
C GLN A 107 -27.91 14.06 14.38
N GLU A 108 -27.66 14.96 15.33
CA GLU A 108 -27.81 14.76 16.76
C GLU A 108 -29.28 14.99 17.11
N GLY A 109 -29.91 14.08 17.85
CA GLY A 109 -31.35 14.13 18.11
C GLY A 109 -31.87 13.06 19.07
N SER A 110 -31.46 13.16 20.34
CA SER A 110 -32.22 12.87 21.57
C SER A 110 -33.28 11.74 21.61
N SER A 111 -32.93 10.67 22.33
CA SER A 111 -33.72 10.02 23.40
C SER A 111 -35.26 10.14 23.41
N ARG A 112 -35.97 9.00 23.31
CA ARG A 112 -36.96 8.53 24.32
C ARG A 112 -37.59 7.17 23.99
N SER A 113 -37.53 6.30 25.00
CA SER A 113 -38.18 4.98 25.11
C SER A 113 -39.62 5.09 25.60
N ARG A 114 -40.50 4.17 25.15
CA ARG A 114 -41.68 3.52 25.81
C ARG A 114 -42.82 3.30 24.79
N LYS A 115 -43.14 2.07 24.40
CA LYS A 115 -44.03 1.07 25.05
C LYS A 115 -45.52 1.34 24.74
N GLY A 116 -46.18 0.42 24.03
CA GLY A 116 -47.64 0.47 23.80
C GLY A 116 -48.17 -0.57 22.83
N ASN A 117 -48.54 -1.74 23.36
CA ASN A 117 -49.30 -2.82 22.74
C ASN A 117 -50.81 -2.50 22.72
N GLN A 118 -51.55 -2.82 21.64
CA GLN A 118 -53.00 -3.15 21.54
C GLN A 118 -53.41 -3.19 20.05
N GLN A 119 -53.69 -4.35 19.43
CA GLN A 119 -54.95 -5.14 19.37
C GLN A 119 -56.14 -4.53 18.58
N ARG A 120 -56.40 -5.17 17.41
CA ARG A 120 -57.70 -5.53 16.73
C ARG A 120 -58.58 -4.51 15.95
N GLY A 121 -58.96 -4.95 14.73
CA GLY A 121 -60.17 -4.61 13.92
C GLY A 121 -59.93 -3.70 12.70
N PRO A 122 -60.64 -3.79 11.52
CA PRO A 122 -61.98 -4.33 11.30
C PRO A 122 -62.24 -4.98 9.89
N TYR A 123 -61.49 -6.01 9.49
CA TYR A 123 -61.84 -6.77 8.27
C TYR A 123 -62.11 -8.24 8.60
N ASP A 124 -63.20 -8.48 9.33
CA ASP A 124 -63.92 -9.75 9.26
C ASP A 124 -64.62 -9.81 7.89
N ARG A 125 -64.12 -10.67 7.00
CA ARG A 125 -64.70 -10.91 5.67
C ARG A 125 -65.68 -12.09 5.76
N PRO A 126 -66.90 -12.00 5.18
CA PRO A 126 -67.91 -13.04 5.32
C PRO A 126 -67.66 -14.27 4.45
N VAL A 127 -68.22 -15.38 4.92
CA VAL A 127 -68.21 -16.76 4.40
C VAL A 127 -69.01 -16.89 3.10
N GLN A 128 -68.60 -17.79 2.20
CA GLN A 128 -69.37 -18.24 1.04
C GLN A 128 -69.71 -19.73 1.14
N SER A 129 -71.02 -20.01 0.96
CA SER A 129 -71.76 -21.21 0.55
C SER A 129 -71.52 -22.56 1.24
#